data_AF-A0AA39KHN2-F1
#
_entry.id   AF-A0AA39KHN2-F1
#
_cell.length_a   1.000
_cell.length_b   1.000
_cell.length_c   1.000
_cell.angle_alpha   90.00
_cell.angle_beta   90.00
_cell.angle_gamma   90.00
#
_symmetry.space_group_name_H-M   'P 1'
#
loop_
_entity.id
_entity.type
_entity.pdbx_description
1 polymer ?
#
loop_
_entity_poly.entity_id
_entity_poly.type
_entity_poly.pdbx_seq_one_letter_code
_entity_poly.pdbx_strand_id
1 'polypeptide(L)'
;MASYWLGRLPTPNFQRYSNKCLTAPSKGARILALNRRFFVVRQHLRKNSESHRRLGNCTRLLTLYEPALIALGLPTPKQNWTFLLDTSVPESLRPPAFGQWYTSFFDHADILDKLSWILASPYRVPTFFNDLPLSIQHYGEDAAGGPAIFDLLEANSGAYRKAFFDAEVFPSMKRSFVCGDKTGAFAIAALWAVQDDEKELRSANAKPVKYKIISGANHFVHICLLNLHPMVQTETPLLGALG
;
A
#
# COMPACT_ATOMS: atom_id res chain seq x y z
N MET A 1 -20.83 -29.94 21.60
CA MET A 1 -22.15 -29.26 21.51
C MET A 1 -22.19 -28.16 22.55
N ALA A 2 -22.26 -26.89 22.13
CA ALA A 2 -22.66 -25.72 22.91
C ALA A 2 -22.80 -24.56 21.90
N SER A 3 -23.80 -23.68 22.07
CA SER A 3 -24.20 -22.73 21.01
C SER A 3 -24.69 -21.40 21.59
N TYR A 4 -24.61 -20.35 20.77
CA TYR A 4 -25.08 -18.96 21.03
C TYR A 4 -24.21 -18.20 22.07
N TRP A 5 -23.89 -16.92 21.87
CA TRP A 5 -24.83 -15.83 21.57
C TRP A 5 -24.33 -14.79 20.54
N LEU A 6 -25.28 -14.08 19.92
CA LEU A 6 -25.03 -12.93 19.02
C LEU A 6 -25.41 -11.62 19.73
N GLY A 7 -24.45 -10.71 19.93
CA GLY A 7 -24.69 -9.39 20.51
C GLY A 7 -24.32 -8.26 19.55
N ARG A 8 -25.30 -7.48 19.08
CA ARG A 8 -25.05 -6.18 18.43
C ARG A 8 -24.92 -5.09 19.50
N LEU A 9 -23.96 -4.17 19.33
CA LEU A 9 -23.87 -2.92 20.08
C LEU A 9 -23.62 -1.73 19.13
N PRO A 10 -23.94 -0.48 19.53
CA PRO A 10 -24.34 0.56 18.58
C PRO A 10 -23.21 1.47 18.07
N THR A 11 -23.47 2.12 16.94
CA THR A 11 -22.65 3.21 16.37
C THR A 11 -22.87 4.55 17.09
N PRO A 12 -21.82 5.21 17.62
CA PRO A 12 -21.91 6.59 18.10
C PRO A 12 -21.71 7.62 16.97
N ASN A 13 -22.36 8.78 17.12
CA ASN A 13 -22.43 9.84 16.10
C ASN A 13 -21.08 10.52 15.79
N PHE A 14 -20.93 10.98 14.55
CA PHE A 14 -19.83 11.85 14.12
C PHE A 14 -20.20 13.33 14.30
N GLN A 15 -19.50 14.06 15.18
CA GLN A 15 -19.57 15.53 15.21
C GLN A 15 -18.51 16.12 14.27
N ARG A 16 -18.88 17.22 13.59
CA ARG A 16 -17.97 17.97 12.70
C ARG A 16 -17.06 18.88 13.53
N TYR A 17 -15.77 18.86 13.24
CA TYR A 17 -14.86 19.97 13.56
C TYR A 17 -14.52 20.73 12.27
N SER A 18 -14.54 22.06 12.34
CA SER A 18 -14.21 22.95 11.23
C SER A 18 -12.93 23.72 11.53
N ASN A 19 -11.88 23.47 10.76
CA ASN A 19 -10.66 24.28 10.80
C ASN A 19 -10.79 25.45 9.83
N LYS A 20 -10.56 26.68 10.33
CA LYS A 20 -10.38 27.88 9.50
C LYS A 20 -8.96 27.95 8.94
N CYS A 21 -8.80 28.64 7.82
CA CYS A 21 -7.55 28.76 7.06
C CYS A 21 -6.78 30.07 7.40
N LEU A 22 -5.76 30.41 6.58
CA LEU A 22 -4.84 31.58 6.65
C LEU A 22 -3.71 31.40 7.71
N THR A 23 -2.43 31.79 7.54
CA THR A 23 -1.59 32.39 6.44
C THR A 23 -0.10 32.23 6.88
N ALA A 24 1.00 32.40 6.11
CA ALA A 24 1.34 32.76 4.71
C ALA A 24 2.76 32.18 4.37
N PRO A 25 3.26 32.18 3.10
CA PRO A 25 4.47 31.41 2.73
C PRO A 25 5.81 32.17 2.80
N SER A 26 6.89 31.45 3.10
CA SER A 26 8.28 31.86 2.84
C SER A 26 8.77 31.35 1.47
N LYS A 27 9.85 31.94 0.93
CA LYS A 27 10.31 31.71 -0.45
C LYS A 27 11.56 30.81 -0.51
N GLY A 28 11.56 29.90 -1.48
CA GLY A 28 12.78 29.50 -2.19
C GLY A 28 13.51 28.26 -1.69
N ALA A 29 13.09 27.09 -2.19
CA ALA A 29 13.95 25.90 -2.26
C ALA A 29 13.78 25.22 -3.63
N ARG A 30 14.88 25.00 -4.36
CA ARG A 30 14.90 24.17 -5.58
C ARG A 30 15.18 22.72 -5.18
N ILE A 31 14.16 21.97 -4.80
CA ILE A 31 14.28 20.52 -4.57
C ILE A 31 13.87 19.79 -5.85
N LEU A 32 14.79 19.00 -6.41
CA LEU A 32 14.62 18.37 -7.72
C LEU A 32 15.14 16.92 -7.68
N ALA A 33 14.25 15.98 -8.01
CA ALA A 33 14.51 14.59 -8.37
C ALA A 33 15.01 13.61 -7.27
N LEU A 34 14.10 13.21 -6.36
CA LEU A 34 14.21 11.89 -5.70
C LEU A 34 12.87 11.19 -5.39
N ASN A 35 11.89 11.24 -6.32
CA ASN A 35 10.72 10.35 -6.27
C ASN A 35 10.03 10.15 -7.65
N ARG A 36 10.76 9.68 -8.66
CA ARG A 36 10.28 9.56 -10.07
C ARG A 36 9.98 8.15 -10.57
N ARG A 37 9.98 7.12 -9.72
CA ARG A 37 9.72 5.71 -10.16
C ARG A 37 8.56 4.99 -9.48
N PHE A 38 7.95 5.54 -8.44
CA PHE A 38 6.69 5.04 -7.88
C PHE A 38 5.60 6.13 -7.85
N PHE A 39 4.50 5.83 -8.54
CA PHE A 39 3.18 6.47 -8.43
C PHE A 39 3.07 8.01 -8.21
N VAL A 40 3.64 8.80 -9.13
CA VAL A 40 3.15 10.19 -9.37
C VAL A 40 2.82 10.40 -10.85
N VAL A 41 1.79 9.70 -11.35
CA VAL A 41 1.08 10.10 -12.57
C VAL A 41 0.07 11.19 -12.20
N ARG A 42 0.57 12.36 -11.77
CA ARG A 42 -0.30 13.53 -11.53
C ARG A 42 -0.95 13.94 -12.86
N GLN A 43 -2.21 14.35 -12.80
CA GLN A 43 -3.11 14.52 -13.95
C GLN A 43 -2.80 15.76 -14.81
N HIS A 44 -1.56 15.91 -15.30
CA HIS A 44 -1.20 16.86 -16.36
C HIS A 44 -1.16 16.23 -17.76
N LEU A 45 -1.52 14.94 -17.85
CA LEU A 45 -2.10 14.40 -19.07
C LEU A 45 -3.47 15.06 -19.31
N ARG A 46 -3.46 16.16 -20.08
CA ARG A 46 -4.63 16.66 -20.83
C ARG A 46 -5.28 15.51 -21.61
N LYS A 47 -6.49 15.73 -22.14
CA LYS A 47 -7.35 14.79 -22.91
C LYS A 47 -6.74 14.18 -24.22
N ASN A 48 -5.45 13.87 -24.25
CA ASN A 48 -4.82 13.07 -25.30
C ASN A 48 -5.18 11.60 -25.08
N SER A 49 -6.34 11.23 -25.64
CA SER A 49 -6.88 9.86 -25.60
C SER A 49 -5.88 8.83 -26.09
N GLU A 50 -4.99 9.17 -27.02
CA GLU A 50 -3.96 8.25 -27.51
C GLU A 50 -2.91 7.90 -26.46
N SER A 51 -2.49 8.85 -25.62
CA SER A 51 -1.56 8.56 -24.52
C SER A 51 -2.19 7.62 -23.48
N HIS A 52 -3.48 7.80 -23.16
CA HIS A 52 -4.21 6.91 -22.26
C HIS A 52 -4.44 5.54 -22.90
N ARG A 53 -4.86 5.50 -24.18
CA ARG A 53 -5.05 4.26 -24.95
C ARG A 53 -3.77 3.45 -25.03
N ARG A 54 -2.63 4.08 -25.34
CA ARG A 54 -1.32 3.44 -25.36
C ARG A 54 -0.90 2.94 -23.98
N LEU A 55 -1.12 3.70 -22.91
CA LEU A 55 -0.79 3.25 -21.55
C LEU A 55 -1.66 2.05 -21.13
N GLY A 56 -2.99 2.11 -21.30
CA GLY A 56 -3.89 0.97 -21.05
C GLY A 56 -3.62 -0.26 -21.93
N ASN A 57 -3.11 -0.03 -23.14
CA ASN A 57 -2.66 -1.06 -24.07
C ASN A 57 -1.23 -1.56 -23.80
N CYS A 58 -0.47 -0.98 -22.87
CA CYS A 58 0.86 -1.44 -22.46
C CYS A 58 0.90 -2.01 -21.03
N THR A 59 0.15 -1.45 -20.08
CA THR A 59 0.11 -1.91 -18.69
C THR A 59 -0.62 -3.26 -18.57
N ARG A 60 0.14 -4.35 -18.46
CA ARG A 60 -0.38 -5.73 -18.36
C ARG A 60 -0.58 -6.23 -16.93
N LEU A 61 0.12 -5.66 -15.96
CA LEU A 61 0.12 -6.10 -14.56
C LEU A 61 0.25 -4.88 -13.64
N LEU A 62 -0.57 -4.85 -12.60
CA LEU A 62 -0.36 -4.02 -11.41
C LEU A 62 -0.34 -4.94 -10.19
N THR A 63 0.83 -5.04 -9.56
CA THR A 63 1.00 -5.67 -8.25
C THR A 63 1.18 -4.58 -7.22
N LEU A 64 0.29 -4.51 -6.24
CA LEU A 64 0.55 -3.78 -5.02
C LEU A 64 1.09 -4.76 -3.98
N TYR A 65 2.29 -4.47 -3.49
CA TYR A 65 2.90 -5.16 -2.37
C TYR A 65 2.73 -4.29 -1.13
N GLU A 66 1.99 -4.81 -0.15
CA GLU A 66 1.81 -4.24 1.19
C GLU A 66 1.51 -2.74 1.27
N PRO A 67 0.66 -2.16 0.39
CA PRO A 67 0.32 -0.75 0.49
C PRO A 67 -0.42 -0.51 1.80
N ALA A 68 0.09 0.39 2.65
CA ALA A 68 -0.66 0.87 3.80
C ALA A 68 -1.92 1.60 3.32
N LEU A 69 -3.02 1.54 4.09
CA LEU A 69 -4.31 2.19 3.79
C LEU A 69 -4.16 3.64 3.29
N ILE A 70 -3.27 4.39 3.94
CA ILE A 70 -2.90 5.77 3.60
C ILE A 70 -2.38 5.96 2.16
N ALA A 71 -1.58 5.02 1.63
CA ALA A 71 -1.09 5.06 0.26
C ALA A 71 -2.20 4.79 -0.77
N LEU A 72 -3.29 4.14 -0.34
CA LEU A 72 -4.51 3.92 -1.13
C LEU A 72 -5.55 5.03 -0.93
N GLY A 73 -5.30 6.00 -0.05
CA GLY A 73 -6.30 6.99 0.33
C GLY A 73 -7.47 6.45 1.17
N LEU A 74 -7.32 5.26 1.74
CA LEU A 74 -8.35 4.60 2.52
C LEU A 74 -8.29 5.04 4.00
N PRO A 75 -9.44 5.07 4.71
CA PRO A 75 -9.48 5.52 6.10
C PRO A 75 -8.68 4.58 7.02
N THR A 76 -7.79 5.15 7.81
CA THR A 76 -7.01 4.42 8.82
C THR A 76 -7.88 4.08 10.04
N PRO A 77 -7.79 2.86 10.61
CA PRO A 77 -8.41 2.51 11.89
C PRO A 77 -8.09 3.49 13.02
N LYS A 78 -8.98 3.60 14.00
CA LYS A 78 -8.77 4.48 15.18
C LYS A 78 -7.57 4.05 16.05
N GLN A 79 -7.12 2.81 15.88
CA GLN A 79 -5.97 2.18 16.52
C GLN A 79 -4.67 2.35 15.71
N ASN A 80 -4.71 2.99 14.54
CA ASN A 80 -3.53 3.17 13.68
C ASN A 80 -2.53 4.13 14.33
N TRP A 81 -1.45 3.56 14.87
CA TRP A 81 -0.36 4.27 15.52
C TRP A 81 0.95 4.09 14.72
N THR A 82 1.86 5.05 14.86
CA THR A 82 3.21 4.98 14.28
C THR A 82 4.13 5.92 15.04
N PHE A 83 5.40 5.52 15.21
CA PHE A 83 6.47 6.37 15.74
C PHE A 83 6.56 7.75 15.07
N LEU A 84 6.19 7.89 13.79
CA LEU A 84 6.22 9.18 13.08
C LEU A 84 5.19 10.20 13.61
N LEU A 85 4.12 9.75 14.27
CA LEU A 85 3.08 10.60 14.85
C LEU A 85 3.14 10.65 16.38
N ASP A 86 4.00 9.86 17.02
CA ASP A 86 4.09 9.79 18.48
C ASP A 86 4.92 10.97 19.04
N THR A 87 4.23 11.95 19.61
CA THR A 87 4.85 13.15 20.19
C THR A 87 5.56 12.91 21.52
N SER A 88 5.35 11.75 22.18
CA SER A 88 6.11 11.37 23.38
C SER A 88 7.53 10.91 23.06
N VAL A 89 7.76 10.43 21.83
CA VAL A 89 9.08 10.07 21.31
C VAL A 89 9.79 11.33 20.82
N PRO A 90 11.07 11.57 21.19
CA PRO A 90 11.88 12.67 20.65
C PRO A 90 11.97 12.62 19.12
N GLU A 91 11.86 13.77 18.47
CA GLU A 91 11.71 13.86 17.01
C GLU A 91 12.85 13.18 16.24
N SER A 92 14.10 13.35 16.68
CA SER A 92 15.28 12.68 16.12
C SER A 92 15.27 11.15 16.24
N LEU A 93 14.46 10.60 17.15
CA LEU A 93 14.29 9.16 17.35
C LEU A 93 13.06 8.60 16.61
N ARG A 94 12.14 9.43 16.11
CA ARG A 94 10.95 8.96 15.38
C ARG A 94 11.29 8.24 14.08
N PRO A 95 12.15 8.77 13.17
CA PRO A 95 12.52 8.04 11.94
C PRO A 95 13.22 6.70 12.19
N PRO A 96 14.25 6.57 13.07
CA PRO A 96 14.91 5.27 13.29
C PRO A 96 14.00 4.27 14.01
N ALA A 97 13.21 4.70 14.99
CA ALA A 97 12.25 3.82 15.65
C ALA A 97 11.13 3.37 14.70
N PHE A 98 10.64 4.27 13.82
CA PHE A 98 9.73 3.91 12.74
C PHE A 98 10.37 2.89 11.80
N GLY A 99 11.61 3.09 11.36
CA GLY A 99 12.30 2.13 10.47
C GLY A 99 12.44 0.75 11.10
N GLN A 100 12.86 0.68 12.37
CA GLN A 100 12.90 -0.58 13.12
C GLN A 100 11.53 -1.25 13.18
N TRP A 101 10.48 -0.51 13.53
CA TRP A 101 9.11 -1.01 13.63
C TRP A 101 8.52 -1.46 12.30
N TYR A 102 8.66 -0.64 11.25
CA TYR A 102 8.12 -0.88 9.92
C TYR A 102 8.82 -2.06 9.23
N THR A 103 10.05 -2.37 9.62
CA THR A 103 10.85 -3.52 9.15
C THR A 103 10.77 -4.74 10.09
N SER A 104 10.00 -4.66 11.18
CA SER A 104 9.80 -5.76 12.15
C SER A 104 8.83 -6.83 11.65
N PHE A 105 8.82 -7.97 12.35
CA PHE A 105 7.80 -9.00 12.21
C PHE A 105 6.74 -8.80 13.31
N PHE A 106 5.49 -9.19 13.05
CA PHE A 106 4.36 -9.02 13.99
C PHE A 106 3.61 -10.34 14.18
N ASP A 107 3.08 -10.58 15.38
CA ASP A 107 2.25 -11.75 15.67
C ASP A 107 0.80 -11.36 15.89
N HIS A 108 -0.06 -11.75 14.96
CA HIS A 108 -1.51 -11.51 15.03
C HIS A 108 -2.19 -12.73 15.66
N ALA A 109 -2.19 -12.80 16.99
CA ALA A 109 -2.96 -13.81 17.73
C ALA A 109 -4.46 -13.58 17.57
N ASP A 110 -4.91 -12.36 17.88
CA ASP A 110 -6.25 -11.87 17.57
C ASP A 110 -6.14 -10.42 17.07
N ILE A 111 -6.67 -10.15 15.88
CA ILE A 111 -6.51 -8.88 15.14
C ILE A 111 -7.19 -7.67 15.82
N LEU A 112 -8.01 -7.96 16.84
CA LEU A 112 -8.75 -7.00 17.66
C LEU A 112 -7.93 -6.49 18.85
N ASP A 113 -6.84 -7.18 19.24
CA ASP A 113 -5.93 -6.69 20.27
C ASP A 113 -5.11 -5.51 19.74
N LYS A 114 -5.16 -4.39 20.45
CA LYS A 114 -4.39 -3.16 20.19
C LYS A 114 -2.88 -3.42 20.16
N LEU A 115 -2.37 -4.40 20.92
CA LEU A 115 -0.94 -4.70 20.92
C LEU A 115 -0.47 -5.27 19.56
N SER A 116 -1.31 -6.04 18.87
CA SER A 116 -0.99 -6.59 17.53
C SER A 116 -0.82 -5.52 16.42
N TRP A 117 -1.22 -4.27 16.71
CA TRP A 117 -1.04 -3.11 15.84
C TRP A 117 0.25 -2.34 16.11
N ILE A 118 0.90 -2.56 17.25
CA ILE A 118 1.95 -1.69 17.79
C ILE A 118 3.22 -2.47 18.10
N LEU A 119 3.13 -3.63 18.77
CA LEU A 119 4.29 -4.38 19.23
C LEU A 119 4.79 -5.35 18.17
N ALA A 120 6.07 -5.22 17.83
CA ALA A 120 6.81 -6.20 17.07
C ALA A 120 6.94 -7.52 17.85
N SER A 121 6.96 -8.63 17.12
CA SER A 121 7.31 -9.95 17.61
C SER A 121 8.78 -9.97 18.06
N PRO A 122 9.10 -10.46 19.28
CA PRO A 122 10.47 -10.61 19.74
C PRO A 122 11.20 -11.80 19.07
N TYR A 123 10.49 -12.66 18.35
CA TYR A 123 11.04 -13.93 17.82
C TYR A 123 11.89 -13.78 16.56
N ARG A 124 11.98 -12.58 15.94
CA ARG A 124 12.76 -12.37 14.72
C ARG A 124 13.31 -10.96 14.61
N VAL A 125 14.60 -10.86 14.28
CA VAL A 125 15.28 -9.58 14.01
C VAL A 125 14.59 -8.87 12.82
N PRO A 126 14.33 -7.55 12.90
CA PRO A 126 13.74 -6.80 11.79
C PRO A 126 14.60 -6.87 10.53
N THR A 127 13.96 -6.95 9.36
CA THR A 127 14.63 -7.24 8.07
C THR A 127 15.75 -6.25 7.73
N PHE A 128 15.65 -5.01 8.22
CA PHE A 128 16.65 -3.95 8.00
C PHE A 128 17.95 -4.11 8.79
N PHE A 129 17.90 -4.85 9.92
CA PHE A 129 19.08 -5.14 10.74
C PHE A 129 19.67 -6.53 10.46
N ASN A 130 19.07 -7.29 9.53
CA ASN A 130 19.51 -8.63 9.15
C ASN A 130 20.31 -8.56 7.84
N ASP A 131 21.61 -8.85 7.90
CA ASP A 131 22.56 -8.96 6.78
C ASP A 131 22.77 -7.70 5.89
N LEU A 132 22.13 -6.56 6.21
CA LEU A 132 22.37 -5.28 5.54
C LEU A 132 23.57 -4.52 6.15
N PRO A 133 24.53 -4.00 5.36
CA PRO A 133 25.64 -3.20 5.87
C PRO A 133 25.18 -1.94 6.63
N LEU A 134 25.83 -1.60 7.74
CA LEU A 134 25.55 -0.38 8.53
C LEU A 134 25.57 0.90 7.68
N SER A 135 26.36 0.95 6.61
CA SER A 135 26.42 2.08 5.67
C SER A 135 25.11 2.34 4.92
N ILE A 136 24.22 1.36 4.80
CA ILE A 136 22.86 1.54 4.24
C ILE A 136 21.77 1.57 5.32
N GLN A 137 22.11 1.38 6.59
CA GLN A 137 21.18 1.47 7.72
C GLN A 137 20.98 2.93 8.20
N HIS A 138 20.92 3.89 7.29
CA HIS A 138 20.81 5.32 7.60
C HIS A 138 19.43 5.89 7.26
N TYR A 139 18.92 6.76 8.14
CA TYR A 139 17.67 7.48 7.96
C TYR A 139 17.96 8.89 7.44
N GLY A 140 18.05 9.02 6.12
CA GLY A 140 18.35 10.29 5.46
C GLY A 140 17.24 11.33 5.61
N GLU A 141 17.57 12.60 5.40
CA GLU A 141 16.66 13.75 5.53
C GLU A 141 15.42 13.63 4.63
N ASP A 142 15.54 12.94 3.48
CA ASP A 142 14.43 12.61 2.57
C ASP A 142 13.27 11.84 3.23
N ALA A 143 13.48 11.20 4.39
CA ALA A 143 12.42 10.57 5.18
C ALA A 143 11.33 11.56 5.65
N ALA A 144 11.62 12.87 5.65
CA ALA A 144 10.67 13.94 5.97
C ALA A 144 9.45 14.03 5.02
N GLY A 145 9.44 13.29 3.91
CA GLY A 145 8.26 13.20 3.03
C GLY A 145 7.03 12.52 3.64
N GLY A 146 7.17 11.83 4.78
CA GLY A 146 6.10 11.04 5.43
C GLY A 146 4.76 11.77 5.64
N PRO A 147 4.71 12.98 6.22
CA PRO A 147 3.45 13.70 6.45
C PRO A 147 2.67 14.05 5.17
N ALA A 148 3.36 14.33 4.06
CA ALA A 148 2.74 14.83 2.83
C ALA A 148 1.85 13.79 2.11
N ILE A 149 1.90 12.51 2.50
CA ILE A 149 1.00 11.47 1.96
C ILE A 149 -0.38 11.50 2.64
N PHE A 150 -0.49 12.05 3.86
CA PHE A 150 -1.78 12.28 4.54
C PHE A 150 -2.60 13.36 3.81
N ASP A 151 -1.95 14.43 3.34
CA ASP A 151 -2.58 15.52 2.57
C ASP A 151 -3.13 15.06 1.20
N LEU A 152 -2.76 13.85 0.76
CA LEU A 152 -3.14 13.29 -0.55
C LEU A 152 -4.20 12.19 -0.45
N LEU A 153 -4.73 11.89 0.74
CA LEU A 153 -5.69 10.79 0.98
C LEU A 153 -6.85 10.75 -0.05
N GLU A 154 -7.61 11.84 -0.22
CA GLU A 154 -8.76 11.85 -1.13
C GLU A 154 -8.35 11.61 -2.60
N ALA A 155 -7.25 12.25 -3.04
CA ALA A 155 -6.72 12.11 -4.39
C ALA A 155 -6.19 10.69 -4.65
N ASN A 156 -5.54 10.09 -3.66
CA ASN A 156 -5.08 8.71 -3.70
C ASN A 156 -6.27 7.75 -3.79
N SER A 157 -7.34 7.97 -3.00
CA SER A 157 -8.55 7.14 -2.99
C SER A 157 -9.22 7.09 -4.36
N GLY A 158 -9.45 8.26 -4.97
CA GLY A 158 -10.00 8.35 -6.31
C GLY A 158 -9.12 7.69 -7.38
N ALA A 159 -7.79 7.84 -7.27
CA ALA A 159 -6.84 7.23 -8.22
C ALA A 159 -6.76 5.70 -8.08
N TYR A 160 -6.68 5.17 -6.85
CA TYR A 160 -6.63 3.74 -6.58
C TYR A 160 -7.94 3.05 -7.00
N ARG A 161 -9.11 3.53 -6.56
CA ARG A 161 -10.41 2.95 -6.91
C ARG A 161 -10.63 2.96 -8.43
N LYS A 162 -10.26 4.04 -9.11
CA LYS A 162 -10.33 4.12 -10.58
C LYS A 162 -9.33 3.19 -11.28
N ALA A 163 -8.13 2.93 -10.74
CA ALA A 163 -7.23 1.92 -11.30
C ALA A 163 -7.68 0.47 -11.02
N PHE A 164 -8.39 0.23 -9.92
CA PHE A 164 -8.76 -1.10 -9.44
C PHE A 164 -10.12 -1.61 -9.91
N PHE A 165 -11.12 -0.75 -10.10
CA PHE A 165 -12.51 -1.19 -10.29
C PHE A 165 -13.19 -0.66 -11.55
N ASP A 166 -12.65 0.39 -12.14
CA ASP A 166 -13.00 0.86 -13.47
C ASP A 166 -12.47 -0.12 -14.53
N ALA A 167 -13.33 -0.50 -15.49
CA ALA A 167 -12.97 -1.39 -16.58
C ALA A 167 -12.36 -0.63 -17.78
N GLU A 168 -12.65 0.66 -17.95
CA GLU A 168 -12.26 1.45 -19.13
C GLU A 168 -10.79 1.88 -19.09
N VAL A 169 -10.25 2.11 -17.88
CA VAL A 169 -8.90 2.68 -17.69
C VAL A 169 -7.81 1.67 -18.01
N PHE A 170 -7.99 0.42 -17.58
CA PHE A 170 -7.01 -0.65 -17.71
C PHE A 170 -7.64 -2.02 -18.07
N PRO A 171 -8.42 -2.13 -19.16
CA PRO A 171 -9.20 -3.34 -19.50
C PRO A 171 -8.33 -4.59 -19.68
N SER A 172 -7.08 -4.42 -20.13
CA SER A 172 -6.16 -5.54 -20.31
C SER A 172 -5.52 -6.04 -19.00
N MET A 173 -5.43 -5.19 -17.98
CA MET A 173 -4.54 -5.35 -16.82
C MET A 173 -4.94 -6.50 -15.90
N LYS A 174 -3.96 -7.30 -15.49
CA LYS A 174 -4.05 -8.22 -14.34
C LYS A 174 -3.77 -7.41 -13.06
N ARG A 175 -4.60 -7.60 -12.03
CA ARG A 175 -4.43 -6.93 -10.73
C ARG A 175 -4.10 -7.95 -9.65
N SER A 176 -3.12 -7.66 -8.81
CA SER A 176 -2.78 -8.47 -7.63
C SER A 176 -2.45 -7.60 -6.43
N PHE A 177 -2.93 -8.04 -5.27
CA PHE A 177 -2.63 -7.46 -3.96
C PHE A 177 -1.90 -8.53 -3.15
N VAL A 178 -0.70 -8.22 -2.68
CA VAL A 178 0.16 -9.14 -1.94
C VAL A 178 0.40 -8.58 -0.54
N CYS A 179 0.22 -9.43 0.48
CA CYS A 179 0.39 -9.08 1.89
C CYS A 179 1.21 -10.13 2.66
N GLY A 180 1.94 -9.74 3.70
CA GLY A 180 2.55 -10.67 4.65
C GLY A 180 1.58 -11.08 5.76
N ASP A 181 1.80 -12.23 6.40
CA ASP A 181 1.10 -12.64 7.64
C ASP A 181 1.85 -12.26 8.93
N LYS A 182 3.04 -11.66 8.82
CA LYS A 182 3.87 -11.13 9.90
C LYS A 182 4.18 -9.65 9.71
N THR A 183 3.31 -8.93 9.01
CA THR A 183 3.47 -7.52 8.65
C THR A 183 2.78 -6.60 9.66
N GLY A 184 3.00 -5.29 9.60
CA GLY A 184 2.25 -4.37 10.46
C GLY A 184 0.76 -4.40 10.11
N ALA A 185 -0.12 -4.50 11.10
CA ALA A 185 -1.55 -4.78 10.91
C ALA A 185 -2.29 -3.81 9.94
N PHE A 186 -1.74 -2.60 9.73
CA PHE A 186 -2.19 -1.65 8.71
C PHE A 186 -2.22 -2.21 7.28
N ALA A 187 -1.33 -3.14 6.92
CA ALA A 187 -1.26 -3.73 5.57
C ALA A 187 -2.25 -4.89 5.39
N ILE A 188 -2.52 -5.65 6.45
CA ILE A 188 -3.59 -6.65 6.47
C ILE A 188 -4.96 -5.96 6.40
N ALA A 189 -5.15 -4.87 7.15
CA ALA A 189 -6.34 -4.05 7.06
C ALA A 189 -6.50 -3.37 5.69
N ALA A 190 -5.41 -3.00 5.03
CA ALA A 190 -5.45 -2.55 3.63
C ALA A 190 -5.94 -3.66 2.68
N LEU A 191 -5.46 -4.90 2.85
CA LEU A 191 -5.93 -6.04 2.05
C LEU A 191 -7.44 -6.25 2.18
N TRP A 192 -7.98 -6.24 3.41
CA TRP A 192 -9.42 -6.38 3.62
C TRP A 192 -10.22 -5.19 3.07
N ALA A 193 -9.75 -3.95 3.28
CA ALA A 193 -10.43 -2.77 2.75
C ALA A 193 -10.48 -2.77 1.21
N VAL A 194 -9.46 -3.30 0.51
CA VAL A 194 -9.51 -3.51 -0.94
C VAL A 194 -10.47 -4.65 -1.33
N GLN A 195 -10.56 -5.72 -0.52
CA GLN A 195 -11.56 -6.78 -0.73
C GLN A 195 -12.99 -6.30 -0.56
N ASP A 196 -13.26 -5.38 0.37
CA ASP A 196 -14.58 -4.79 0.57
C ASP A 196 -14.93 -3.78 -0.53
N ASP A 197 -14.00 -2.88 -0.86
CA ASP A 197 -14.11 -2.01 -2.05
C ASP A 197 -14.36 -2.82 -3.34
N GLU A 198 -13.77 -4.00 -3.50
CA GLU A 198 -14.01 -4.84 -4.68
C GLU A 198 -15.43 -5.42 -4.72
N LYS A 199 -16.02 -5.76 -3.57
CA LYS A 199 -17.41 -6.25 -3.49
C LYS A 199 -18.40 -5.15 -3.86
N GLU A 200 -18.12 -3.92 -3.46
CA GLU A 200 -19.01 -2.76 -3.65
C GLU A 200 -18.84 -2.06 -5.01
N LEU A 201 -17.59 -1.90 -5.49
CA LEU A 201 -17.26 -0.98 -6.58
C LEU A 201 -16.87 -1.67 -7.89
N ARG A 202 -16.56 -2.98 -7.89
CA ARG A 202 -16.07 -3.65 -9.11
C ARG A 202 -17.18 -3.84 -10.14
N SER A 203 -17.12 -3.03 -11.20
CA SER A 203 -17.96 -3.18 -12.38
C SER A 203 -17.92 -4.61 -12.95
N ALA A 204 -19.04 -5.10 -13.51
CA ALA A 204 -19.15 -6.48 -13.99
C ALA A 204 -18.06 -6.88 -15.00
N ASN A 205 -17.62 -5.91 -15.82
CA ASN A 205 -16.58 -6.09 -16.84
C ASN A 205 -15.15 -5.99 -16.28
N ALA A 206 -14.95 -5.50 -15.05
CA ALA A 206 -13.65 -5.42 -14.42
C ALA A 206 -13.19 -6.78 -13.90
N LYS A 207 -12.02 -7.22 -14.38
CA LYS A 207 -11.34 -8.45 -13.93
C LYS A 207 -11.11 -8.41 -12.41
N PRO A 208 -11.33 -9.53 -11.69
CA PRO A 208 -11.12 -9.57 -10.25
C PRO A 208 -9.64 -9.41 -9.87
N VAL A 209 -9.42 -8.89 -8.67
CA VAL A 209 -8.11 -8.74 -8.04
C VAL A 209 -7.65 -10.10 -7.48
N LYS A 210 -6.38 -10.45 -7.67
CA LYS A 210 -5.78 -11.63 -7.06
C LYS A 210 -5.12 -11.27 -5.73
N TYR A 211 -5.75 -11.65 -4.62
CA TYR A 211 -5.15 -11.54 -3.29
C TYR A 211 -4.20 -12.71 -3.02
N LYS A 212 -3.07 -12.43 -2.36
CA LYS A 212 -2.19 -13.45 -1.79
C LYS A 212 -1.64 -12.97 -0.45
N ILE A 213 -1.83 -13.77 0.59
CA ILE A 213 -1.06 -13.65 1.83
C ILE A 213 0.18 -14.57 1.70
N ILE A 214 1.35 -14.07 2.06
CA ILE A 214 2.62 -14.80 2.07
C ILE A 214 2.98 -15.09 3.52
N SER A 215 3.17 -16.38 3.84
CA SER A 215 3.48 -16.77 5.21
C SER A 215 4.96 -16.56 5.58
N GLY A 216 5.20 -16.10 6.80
CA GLY A 216 6.52 -15.71 7.32
C GLY A 216 7.04 -14.36 6.81
N ALA A 217 6.19 -13.56 6.16
CA ALA A 217 6.58 -12.32 5.49
C ALA A 217 6.09 -11.04 6.19
N ASN A 218 6.90 -9.99 6.08
CA ASN A 218 6.61 -8.64 6.55
C ASN A 218 6.82 -7.61 5.43
N HIS A 219 6.51 -6.35 5.73
CA HIS A 219 6.57 -5.20 4.81
C HIS A 219 7.89 -5.04 4.03
N PHE A 220 8.99 -5.62 4.50
CA PHE A 220 10.32 -5.55 3.85
C PHE A 220 10.85 -6.89 3.33
N VAL A 221 10.03 -7.95 3.27
CA VAL A 221 10.43 -9.18 2.57
C VAL A 221 10.58 -8.90 1.07
N HIS A 222 11.84 -8.69 0.69
CA HIS A 222 12.24 -8.43 -0.69
C HIS A 222 11.69 -9.51 -1.63
N ILE A 223 11.00 -9.08 -2.68
CA ILE A 223 10.20 -9.96 -3.54
C ILE A 223 11.03 -10.80 -4.55
N CYS A 224 12.29 -11.08 -4.19
CA CYS A 224 13.32 -11.80 -4.96
C CYS A 224 12.94 -13.25 -5.34
N LEU A 225 11.78 -13.74 -4.91
CA LEU A 225 11.23 -15.07 -5.21
C LEU A 225 10.06 -15.05 -6.23
N LEU A 226 9.75 -13.91 -6.87
CA LEU A 226 8.72 -13.83 -7.94
C LEU A 226 9.24 -13.92 -9.38
N ASN A 227 10.54 -14.13 -9.56
CA ASN A 227 10.98 -15.15 -10.52
C ASN A 227 11.10 -16.44 -9.67
N LEU A 228 10.43 -17.56 -9.97
CA LEU A 228 10.27 -18.17 -11.29
C LEU A 228 8.84 -18.70 -11.54
N HIS A 229 8.18 -18.11 -12.53
CA HIS A 229 7.49 -18.92 -13.52
C HIS A 229 7.74 -18.23 -14.87
N PRO A 230 8.46 -18.84 -15.82
CA PRO A 230 8.44 -18.30 -17.18
C PRO A 230 6.98 -18.32 -17.64
N MET A 231 6.50 -17.18 -18.14
CA MET A 231 5.36 -17.24 -19.05
C MET A 231 5.85 -18.03 -20.24
N VAL A 232 5.43 -19.29 -20.33
CA VAL A 232 5.67 -20.13 -21.52
C VAL A 232 5.14 -19.34 -22.70
N GLN A 233 6.06 -18.79 -23.50
CA GLN A 233 5.72 -18.34 -24.82
C GLN A 233 5.33 -19.61 -25.57
N THR A 234 4.03 -19.80 -25.77
CA THR A 234 3.53 -20.81 -26.69
C THR A 234 3.99 -20.38 -28.07
N GLU A 235 5.18 -20.85 -28.46
CA GLU A 235 5.72 -20.65 -29.80
C GLU A 235 4.64 -21.13 -30.78
N THR A 236 4.07 -20.19 -31.51
CA THR A 236 3.10 -20.53 -32.55
C THR A 236 3.91 -21.20 -33.64
N PRO A 237 3.72 -22.50 -33.92
CA PRO A 237 4.54 -23.18 -34.91
C PRO A 237 4.32 -22.50 -36.25
N LEU A 238 5.38 -21.91 -36.80
CA LEU A 238 5.39 -21.42 -38.16
C LEU A 238 5.23 -22.65 -39.07
N LEU A 239 4.01 -22.87 -39.57
CA LEU A 239 3.76 -23.86 -40.60
C LEU A 239 4.58 -23.48 -41.84
N GLY A 240 5.72 -24.15 -42.01
CA GLY A 240 6.55 -24.03 -43.19
C GLY A 240 5.81 -24.57 -44.40
N ALA A 241 5.18 -23.68 -45.17
CA ALA A 241 4.58 -24.01 -46.45
C ALA A 241 5.68 -24.21 -47.51
N LEU A 242 6.28 -25.39 -47.49
CA LEU A 242 7.04 -26.00 -48.58
C LEU A 242 6.46 -27.42 -48.75
N GLY A 243 6.33 -27.97 -49.96
CA GLY A 243 6.84 -27.50 -51.24
C GLY A 243 7.35 -28.72 -52.01
#